data_AF-A0A9P4M9V9-F1
#
_entry.id   AF-A0A9P4M9V9-F1
#
_cell.length_a   1.000
_cell.length_b   1.000
_cell.length_c   1.000
_cell.angle_alpha   90.00
_cell.angle_beta   90.00
_cell.angle_gamma   90.00
#
_symmetry.space_group_name_H-M   'P 1'
#
loop_
_entity.id
_entity.type
_entity.pdbx_description
1 polymer ?
#
loop_
_entity_poly.entity_id
_entity_poly.type
_entity_poly.pdbx_seq_one_letter_code
_entity_poly.pdbx_strand_id
1 'polypeptide(L)'
;MCFFEQIRFKCGDWKWSHFRQHCNREYRIGETCGMKLIMATVNVQENCKTCDKIQTKRRRQQQEAERIQRWMKEPHKYKASIEKARDTINELEEEIQKLWSEKQKKLNAIGAQSQPYQSQYQAYQ
;
A
#
# COMPACT_ATOMS: atom_id res chain seq x y z
N MET A 1 -10.62 27.27 9.11
CA MET A 1 -10.41 25.82 8.95
C MET A 1 -11.14 25.37 7.71
N CYS A 2 -10.45 24.84 6.71
CA CYS A 2 -11.09 24.45 5.46
C CYS A 2 -11.53 22.98 5.50
N PHE A 3 -12.68 22.67 4.91
CA PHE A 3 -13.27 21.35 4.92
C PHE A 3 -12.94 20.60 3.62
N PHE A 4 -12.44 19.37 3.76
CA PHE A 4 -12.04 18.50 2.67
C PHE A 4 -12.70 17.13 2.81
N GLU A 5 -12.79 16.43 1.70
CA GLU A 5 -13.07 15.00 1.71
C GLU A 5 -11.79 14.18 1.93
N GLN A 6 -11.98 13.00 2.50
CA GLN A 6 -10.98 11.97 2.61
C GLN A 6 -11.41 10.78 1.76
N ILE A 7 -10.49 10.19 0.99
CA ILE A 7 -10.70 8.88 0.38
C ILE A 7 -9.95 7.85 1.21
N ARG A 8 -10.67 6.85 1.72
CA ARG A 8 -10.11 5.71 2.46
C ARG A 8 -10.12 4.48 1.57
N PHE A 9 -8.94 3.91 1.34
CA PHE A 9 -8.75 2.70 0.55
C PHE A 9 -9.12 1.45 1.36
N LYS A 10 -9.33 0.33 0.66
CA LYS A 10 -9.67 -0.96 1.27
C LYS A 10 -8.68 -1.41 2.36
N CYS A 11 -7.42 -1.01 2.23
CA CYS A 11 -6.35 -1.37 3.16
C CYS A 11 -6.25 -0.43 4.38
N GLY A 12 -7.17 0.53 4.51
CA GLY A 12 -7.20 1.51 5.59
C GLY A 12 -6.33 2.75 5.37
N ASP A 13 -5.43 2.73 4.38
CA ASP A 13 -4.70 3.93 3.95
C ASP A 13 -5.68 4.97 3.38
N TRP A 14 -5.27 6.23 3.35
CA TRP A 14 -6.12 7.30 2.86
C TRP A 14 -5.33 8.43 2.21
N LYS A 15 -6.06 9.26 1.46
CA LYS A 15 -5.56 10.52 0.88
C LYS A 15 -6.61 11.62 1.01
N TRP A 16 -6.15 12.86 1.04
CA TRP A 16 -7.03 14.01 0.85
C TRP A 16 -7.65 13.97 -0.55
N SER A 17 -8.92 14.33 -0.63
CA SER A 17 -9.70 14.44 -1.85
C SER A 17 -10.09 15.91 -2.06
N HIS A 18 -11.28 16.14 -2.60
CA HIS A 18 -11.76 17.44 -3.03
C HIS A 18 -11.98 18.38 -1.84
N PHE A 19 -11.71 19.66 -2.09
CA PHE A 19 -12.15 20.74 -1.23
C PHE A 19 -13.68 20.82 -1.26
N ARG A 20 -14.29 21.01 -0.09
CA ARG A 20 -15.75 21.09 0.03
C ARG A 20 -16.21 22.49 0.37
N GLN A 21 -15.66 23.07 1.42
CA GLN A 21 -16.19 24.31 1.96
C GLN A 21 -15.11 25.14 2.66
N HIS A 22 -15.15 26.45 2.45
CA HIS A 22 -14.42 27.42 3.28
C HIS A 22 -15.10 27.50 4.66
N CYS A 23 -14.34 27.68 5.74
CA CYS A 23 -15.00 28.01 7.01
C CYS A 23 -15.60 29.42 6.97
N ASN A 24 -16.66 29.59 7.75
CA ASN A 24 -17.32 30.88 7.99
C ASN A 24 -16.42 31.95 8.64
N ARG A 25 -15.23 31.57 9.13
CA ARG A 25 -14.25 32.48 9.74
C ARG A 25 -13.26 33.11 8.75
N GLU A 26 -13.18 32.57 7.53
CA GLU A 26 -12.24 33.04 6.50
C GLU A 26 -13.00 33.96 5.55
N TYR A 27 -12.76 35.27 5.66
CA TYR A 27 -13.49 36.30 4.90
C TYR A 27 -12.86 36.61 3.53
N ARG A 28 -11.59 36.23 3.30
CA ARG A 28 -10.86 36.60 2.08
C ARG A 28 -10.87 35.50 1.03
N ILE A 29 -11.23 35.88 -0.19
CA ILE A 29 -11.05 35.07 -1.40
C ILE A 29 -9.55 35.11 -1.74
N GLY A 30 -8.83 34.00 -1.51
CA GLY A 30 -7.44 33.83 -1.94
C GLY A 30 -6.46 33.36 -0.85
N GLU A 31 -6.82 33.46 0.43
CA GLU A 31 -5.99 32.92 1.53
C GLU A 31 -6.52 31.51 1.90
N THR A 32 -5.63 30.50 1.83
CA THR A 32 -5.99 29.15 2.26
C THR A 32 -5.81 29.05 3.76
N CYS A 33 -6.89 28.75 4.50
CA CYS A 33 -6.76 28.49 5.92
C CYS A 33 -5.78 27.33 6.14
N GLY A 34 -4.75 27.56 6.97
CA GLY A 34 -3.65 26.60 7.20
C GLY A 34 -4.08 25.26 7.80
N MET A 35 -5.31 25.16 8.33
CA MET A 35 -5.83 23.94 8.94
C MET A 35 -6.91 23.27 8.09
N LYS A 36 -6.68 22.00 7.73
CA LYS A 36 -7.60 21.14 6.97
C LYS A 36 -8.40 20.24 7.92
N LEU A 37 -9.70 20.17 7.72
CA LEU A 37 -10.61 19.30 8.45
C LEU A 37 -11.29 18.31 7.50
N ILE A 38 -11.62 17.12 8.01
CA ILE A 38 -12.39 16.11 7.28
C ILE A 38 -13.87 16.44 7.43
N MET A 39 -14.59 16.57 6.31
CA MET A 39 -16.05 16.70 6.28
C MET A 39 -16.74 15.39 5.98
N ALA A 40 -16.19 14.59 5.06
CA ALA A 40 -16.72 13.30 4.67
C ALA A 40 -15.59 12.34 4.29
N THR A 41 -15.78 11.06 4.60
CA THR A 41 -14.88 9.98 4.22
C THR A 41 -15.56 9.07 3.21
N VAL A 42 -14.98 8.99 2.02
CA VAL A 42 -15.42 8.09 0.94
C VAL A 42 -14.58 6.82 1.01
N ASN A 43 -15.21 5.69 1.30
CA ASN A 43 -14.55 4.39 1.29
C ASN A 43 -14.54 3.83 -0.14
N VAL A 44 -13.37 3.45 -0.65
CA VAL A 44 -13.20 2.84 -1.96
C VAL A 44 -12.65 1.42 -1.84
N GLN A 45 -13.10 0.53 -2.72
CA GLN A 45 -12.63 -0.87 -2.77
C GLN A 45 -11.28 -1.03 -3.49
N GLU A 46 -10.71 0.09 -3.95
CA GLU A 46 -9.42 0.13 -4.63
C GLU A 46 -8.25 -0.09 -3.67
N ASN A 47 -7.16 -0.60 -4.22
CA ASN A 47 -5.87 -0.62 -3.55
C ASN A 47 -5.32 0.80 -3.42
N CYS A 48 -4.54 1.05 -2.36
CA CYS A 48 -3.67 2.22 -2.36
C CYS A 48 -2.42 1.96 -3.21
N LYS A 49 -1.75 3.03 -3.67
CA LYS A 49 -0.54 2.95 -4.51
C LYS A 49 0.55 2.04 -3.93
N THR A 50 0.73 2.04 -2.61
CA THR A 50 1.72 1.17 -1.95
C THR A 50 1.32 -0.30 -2.04
N CYS A 51 0.03 -0.61 -1.90
CA CYS A 51 -0.47 -1.98 -2.07
C CYS A 51 -0.31 -2.47 -3.52
N ASP A 52 -0.54 -1.61 -4.51
CA ASP A 52 -0.32 -1.96 -5.92
C ASP A 52 1.16 -2.26 -6.22
N LYS A 53 2.07 -1.45 -5.65
CA LYS A 53 3.52 -1.72 -5.74
C LYS A 53 3.89 -3.07 -5.11
N ILE A 54 3.37 -3.37 -3.92
CA ILE A 54 3.58 -4.65 -3.24
C ILE A 54 3.05 -5.81 -4.08
N GLN A 55 1.83 -5.69 -4.62
CA GLN A 55 1.22 -6.74 -5.46
C GLN A 55 2.05 -7.00 -6.72
N THR A 56 2.59 -5.95 -7.34
CA THR A 56 3.45 -6.06 -8.52
C THR A 56 4.74 -6.82 -8.19
N LYS A 57 5.39 -6.49 -7.06
CA LYS A 57 6.60 -7.18 -6.60
C LYS A 57 6.32 -8.64 -6.21
N ARG A 58 5.21 -8.91 -5.52
CA ARG A 58 4.77 -10.29 -5.19
C ARG A 58 4.53 -11.12 -6.45
N ARG A 59 3.91 -10.56 -7.49
CA ARG A 59 3.76 -11.24 -8.78
C ARG A 59 5.12 -11.54 -9.43
N ARG A 60 6.06 -10.60 -9.41
CA ARG A 60 7.41 -10.83 -9.95
C ARG A 60 8.16 -11.91 -9.15
N GLN A 61 8.05 -11.88 -7.82
CA GLN A 61 8.61 -12.90 -6.93
C GLN A 61 8.07 -14.30 -7.26
N GLN A 62 6.76 -14.42 -7.46
CA GLN A 62 6.12 -15.67 -7.87
C GLN A 62 6.66 -16.17 -9.22
N GLN A 63 6.84 -15.28 -10.20
CA GLN A 63 7.41 -15.64 -11.50
C GLN A 63 8.86 -16.16 -11.39
N GLU A 64 9.69 -15.58 -10.53
CA GLU A 64 11.05 -16.10 -10.28
C GLU A 64 11.01 -17.45 -9.56
N ALA A 65 10.09 -17.64 -8.61
CA ALA A 65 9.90 -18.92 -7.92
C ALA A 65 9.51 -20.03 -8.90
N GLU A 66 8.59 -19.75 -9.83
CA GLU A 66 8.20 -20.67 -10.90
C GLU A 66 9.35 -20.99 -11.86
N ARG A 67 10.22 -20.01 -12.17
CA ARG A 67 11.45 -20.25 -12.96
C ARG A 67 12.39 -21.21 -12.24
N ILE A 68 12.63 -20.98 -10.94
CA ILE A 68 13.45 -21.88 -10.12
C ILE A 68 12.86 -23.29 -10.14
N GLN A 69 11.56 -23.44 -9.85
CA GLN A 69 10.89 -24.75 -9.86
C GLN A 69 11.08 -25.48 -11.19
N ARG A 70 11.00 -24.77 -12.32
CA ARG A 70 11.24 -25.35 -13.65
C ARG A 70 12.69 -25.81 -13.83
N TRP A 71 13.65 -24.98 -13.47
CA TRP A 71 15.09 -25.25 -13.65
C TRP A 71 15.65 -26.28 -12.67
N MET A 72 15.02 -26.44 -11.50
CA MET A 72 15.38 -27.46 -10.51
C MET A 72 15.25 -28.90 -11.03
N LYS A 73 14.59 -29.13 -12.17
CA LYS A 73 14.58 -30.44 -12.86
C LYS A 73 15.94 -30.82 -13.44
N GLU A 74 16.76 -29.85 -13.84
CA GLU A 74 18.11 -30.03 -14.39
C GLU A 74 19.10 -29.08 -13.68
N PRO A 75 19.34 -29.26 -12.37
CA PRO A 75 19.99 -28.25 -11.53
C PRO A 75 21.45 -27.97 -11.95
N HIS A 76 22.16 -28.98 -12.47
CA HIS A 76 23.53 -28.82 -12.93
C HIS A 76 23.65 -27.90 -14.17
N LYS A 77 22.63 -27.91 -15.04
CA LYS A 77 22.59 -27.10 -16.26
C LYS A 77 22.20 -25.64 -15.99
N TYR A 78 21.36 -25.41 -14.99
CA TYR A 78 20.79 -24.10 -14.69
C TYR A 78 21.30 -23.48 -13.38
N LYS A 79 22.38 -24.00 -12.80
CA LYS A 79 22.92 -23.58 -11.50
C LYS A 79 22.99 -22.05 -11.34
N ALA A 80 23.65 -21.36 -12.26
CA ALA A 80 23.80 -19.90 -12.21
C ALA A 80 22.47 -19.14 -12.39
N SER A 81 21.55 -19.68 -13.19
CA SER A 81 20.22 -19.08 -13.39
C SER A 81 19.34 -19.22 -12.13
N ILE A 82 19.44 -20.38 -11.46
CA ILE A 82 18.76 -20.64 -10.18
C ILE A 82 19.29 -19.70 -9.09
N GLU A 83 20.61 -19.56 -8.99
CA GLU A 83 21.25 -18.66 -8.01
C GLU A 83 20.80 -17.21 -8.22
N LYS A 84 20.91 -16.69 -9.44
CA LYS A 84 20.44 -15.33 -9.77
C LYS A 84 18.95 -15.11 -9.48
N ALA A 85 18.11 -16.11 -9.76
CA ALA A 85 16.68 -16.02 -9.47
C ALA A 85 16.41 -16.01 -7.96
N ARG A 86 17.19 -16.74 -7.15
CA ARG A 86 17.12 -16.69 -5.68
C ARG A 86 17.52 -15.31 -5.15
N ASP A 87 18.60 -14.74 -5.67
CA ASP A 87 19.03 -13.39 -5.28
C ASP A 87 17.94 -12.36 -5.60
N THR A 88 17.35 -12.46 -6.79
CA THR A 88 16.23 -11.59 -7.19
C THR A 88 15.03 -11.74 -6.25
N ILE A 89 14.71 -12.96 -5.80
CA ILE A 89 13.62 -13.20 -4.84
C ILE A 89 13.94 -12.55 -3.48
N ASN A 90 15.19 -12.65 -3.01
CA ASN A 90 15.61 -12.05 -1.75
C ASN A 90 15.50 -10.52 -1.80
N GLU A 91 16.01 -9.90 -2.88
CA GLU A 91 15.88 -8.45 -3.11
C GLU A 91 14.41 -8.01 -3.12
N LEU A 92 13.55 -8.76 -3.83
CA LEU A 92 12.12 -8.46 -3.88
C LEU A 92 11.44 -8.57 -2.51
N GLU A 93 11.82 -9.56 -1.69
CA GLU A 93 11.28 -9.70 -0.34
C GLU A 93 11.68 -8.52 0.54
N GLU A 94 12.95 -8.11 0.52
CA GLU A 94 13.43 -6.94 1.26
C GLU A 94 12.67 -5.66 0.88
N GLU A 95 12.48 -5.43 -0.43
CA GLU A 95 11.71 -4.30 -0.93
C GLU A 95 10.23 -4.35 -0.50
N ILE A 96 9.62 -5.54 -0.53
CA ILE A 96 8.23 -5.72 -0.08
C ILE A 96 8.13 -5.43 1.42
N GLN A 97 9.04 -5.95 2.24
CA GLN A 97 9.05 -5.71 3.68
C GLN A 97 9.24 -4.22 3.99
N LYS A 98 10.12 -3.53 3.26
CA LYS A 98 10.30 -2.09 3.39
C LYS A 98 9.00 -1.33 3.08
N LEU A 99 8.32 -1.65 1.99
CA LEU A 99 7.04 -1.01 1.63
C LEU A 99 5.95 -1.26 2.69
N TRP A 100 5.90 -2.45 3.29
CA TRP A 100 5.00 -2.75 4.39
C TRP A 100 5.32 -1.95 5.65
N SER A 101 6.60 -1.86 6.02
CA SER A 101 7.05 -1.08 7.18
C SER A 101 6.73 0.41 7.02
N GLU A 102 7.01 0.99 5.85
CA GLU A 102 6.67 2.38 5.53
C GLU A 102 5.17 2.64 5.60
N LYS A 103 4.37 1.72 5.05
CA LYS A 103 2.90 1.79 5.13
C LYS A 103 2.43 1.74 6.58
N GLN A 104 2.95 0.84 7.40
CA GLN A 104 2.56 0.72 8.80
C GLN A 104 2.95 1.96 9.61
N LYS A 105 4.16 2.49 9.39
CA LYS A 105 4.61 3.74 10.03
C LYS A 105 3.68 4.90 9.69
N LYS A 106 3.29 5.04 8.41
CA LYS A 106 2.34 6.08 7.98
C LYS A 106 0.99 5.95 8.69
N LEU A 107 0.46 4.73 8.80
CA LEU A 107 -0.81 4.48 9.49
C LEU A 107 -0.72 4.79 10.99
N ASN A 108 0.36 4.39 11.65
CA ASN A 108 0.57 4.63 13.08
C ASN A 108 0.80 6.12 13.39
N ALA A 109 1.51 6.84 12.52
CA ALA A 109 1.80 8.26 12.71
C ALA A 109 0.57 9.17 12.62
N ILE A 110 -0.52 8.70 11.99
CA ILE A 110 -1.74 9.49 11.79
C ILE A 110 -2.70 9.44 13.01
N GLY A 111 -2.29 8.81 14.11
CA GLY A 111 -3.07 8.79 15.34
C GLY A 111 -4.13 7.70 15.31
N ALA A 112 -4.18 6.93 16.39
CA ALA A 112 -5.09 5.83 16.61
C ALA A 112 -6.56 6.28 16.53
N GLN A 113 -7.18 6.15 15.36
CA GLN A 113 -8.64 6.14 15.21
C GLN A 113 -9.09 5.01 14.27
N SER A 114 -9.28 3.82 14.87
CA SER A 114 -10.19 2.70 14.48
C SER A 114 -10.03 2.04 13.09
N GLN A 115 -9.86 0.72 12.90
CA GLN A 115 -9.87 -0.53 13.69
C GLN A 115 -9.06 -1.56 12.84
N PRO A 116 -8.55 -2.66 13.40
CA PRO A 116 -7.81 -3.67 12.63
C PRO A 116 -8.75 -4.45 11.70
N TYR A 117 -8.50 -4.42 10.39
CA TYR A 117 -9.09 -5.40 9.46
C TYR A 117 -8.30 -6.71 9.55
N GLN A 118 -8.65 -7.54 10.53
CA GLN A 118 -8.34 -8.97 10.52
C GLN A 118 -9.62 -9.74 10.24
N SER A 119 -9.61 -10.53 9.14
CA SER A 119 -10.19 -11.87 8.97
C SER A 119 -10.87 -12.06 7.60
N GLN A 120 -10.15 -12.71 6.68
CA GLN A 120 -10.66 -13.78 5.82
C GLN A 120 -9.52 -14.35 4.95
N TYR A 121 -8.71 -15.20 5.56
CA TYR A 121 -7.95 -16.26 4.85
C TYR A 121 -7.88 -17.48 5.79
N GLN A 122 -9.04 -18.06 6.07
CA GLN A 122 -9.19 -19.40 6.65
C GLN A 122 -10.40 -20.10 6.01
N ALA A 123 -10.32 -20.31 4.70
CA ALA A 123 -11.26 -21.17 3.97
C ALA A 123 -10.54 -21.88 2.82
N TYR A 124 -9.45 -22.56 3.14
CA TYR A 124 -8.90 -23.69 2.37
C TYR A 124 -8.18 -24.59 3.37
N GLN A 125 -8.97 -25.33 4.14
CA GLN A 125 -8.60 -26.63 4.71
C GLN A 125 -9.68 -27.62 4.28
#